data_AF-A0A7U9GGI0-F1
#
_entry.id   AF-A0A7U9GGI0-F1
#
_cell.length_a   1.000
_cell.length_b   1.000
_cell.length_c   1.000
_cell.angle_alpha   90.00
_cell.angle_beta   90.00
_cell.angle_gamma   90.00
#
_symmetry.space_group_name_H-M   'P 1'
#
loop_
_entity.id
_entity.type
_entity.pdbx_description
1 polymer ?
#
loop_
_entity_poly.entity_id
_entity_poly.type
_entity_poly.pdbx_seq_one_letter_code
_entity_poly.pdbx_strand_id
1 'polypeptide(L)'
;MPLQRRLPKFGFTSAKSLVSEEVRLAELAKVAGGEVTMASLKEANVLKDSTLHAKIILSGELKTAVTVRGIKVTKGAREAIEAAGGKVED
;
A
#
# COMPACT_ATOMS: atom_id res chain seq x y z
N MET A 1 -24.35 25.95 24.14
CA MET A 1 -23.77 25.87 22.79
C MET A 1 -23.09 24.50 22.60
N PRO A 2 -23.51 23.67 21.64
CA PRO A 2 -22.89 22.38 21.37
C PRO A 2 -21.46 22.54 20.83
N LEU A 3 -20.58 21.58 21.13
CA LEU A 3 -19.13 21.66 20.83
C LEU A 3 -18.83 21.90 19.34
N GLN A 4 -19.60 21.27 18.44
CA GLN A 4 -19.50 21.42 16.98
C GLN A 4 -19.72 22.85 16.46
N ARG A 5 -20.34 23.74 17.27
CA ARG A 5 -20.54 25.17 16.94
C ARG A 5 -19.59 26.09 17.70
N ARG A 6 -18.88 25.58 18.69
CA ARG A 6 -17.92 26.34 19.53
C ARG A 6 -16.53 26.37 18.91
N LEU A 7 -16.17 25.36 18.12
CA LEU A 7 -14.87 25.25 17.47
C LEU A 7 -14.92 25.80 16.04
N PRO A 8 -13.84 26.44 15.56
CA PRO A 8 -13.74 26.88 14.17
C PRO A 8 -13.64 25.70 13.21
N LYS A 9 -14.04 25.91 11.94
CA LYS A 9 -13.75 24.95 10.86
C LYS A 9 -12.25 24.95 10.60
N PHE A 10 -11.67 23.78 10.35
CA PHE A 10 -10.26 23.64 9.99
C PHE A 10 -10.08 22.57 8.91
N GLY A 11 -9.03 22.75 8.10
CA GLY A 11 -8.60 21.79 7.10
C GLY A 11 -9.40 21.78 5.80
N PHE A 12 -9.08 20.80 4.96
CA PHE A 12 -9.76 20.48 3.71
C PHE A 12 -9.54 18.99 3.41
N THR A 13 -10.38 18.39 2.56
CA THR A 13 -10.22 17.01 2.10
C THR A 13 -9.42 16.97 0.80
N SER A 14 -8.34 16.19 0.76
CA SER A 14 -7.49 16.07 -0.43
C SER A 14 -8.06 15.07 -1.43
N ALA A 15 -8.27 15.50 -2.68
CA ALA A 15 -8.71 14.62 -3.76
C ALA A 15 -7.69 13.49 -4.06
N LYS A 16 -6.39 13.73 -3.86
CA LYS A 16 -5.35 12.70 -4.04
C LYS A 16 -5.48 11.56 -3.05
N SER A 17 -5.99 11.81 -1.85
CA SER A 17 -6.19 10.77 -0.84
C SER A 17 -7.29 9.78 -1.23
N LEU A 18 -8.20 10.15 -2.14
CA LEU A 18 -9.29 9.28 -2.59
C LEU A 18 -8.81 8.17 -3.54
N VAL A 19 -7.68 8.38 -4.19
CA VAL A 19 -7.10 7.47 -5.21
C VAL A 19 -5.78 6.84 -4.75
N SER A 20 -5.41 7.05 -3.49
CA SER A 20 -4.19 6.52 -2.88
C SER A 20 -4.54 5.46 -1.85
N GLU A 21 -3.96 4.28 -1.96
CA GLU A 21 -4.16 3.18 -1.00
C GLU A 21 -2.82 2.67 -0.45
N GLU A 22 -2.91 2.05 0.73
CA GLU A 22 -1.80 1.34 1.36
C GLU A 22 -1.94 -0.16 1.12
N VAL A 23 -0.80 -0.85 1.01
CA VAL A 23 -0.74 -2.32 0.87
C VAL A 23 0.12 -2.88 1.99
N ARG A 24 -0.40 -3.91 2.68
CA ARG A 24 0.30 -4.57 3.79
C ARG A 24 1.13 -5.75 3.29
N LEU A 25 2.18 -6.10 4.02
CA LEU A 25 3.03 -7.25 3.66
C LEU A 25 2.24 -8.57 3.67
N ALA A 26 1.31 -8.75 4.62
CA ALA A 26 0.46 -9.93 4.67
C ALA A 26 -0.45 -10.09 3.44
N GLU A 27 -0.78 -8.99 2.75
CA GLU A 27 -1.64 -9.01 1.55
C GLU A 27 -0.85 -9.40 0.31
N LEU A 28 0.48 -9.21 0.30
CA LEU A 28 1.35 -9.60 -0.82
C LEU A 28 1.38 -11.12 -1.03
N ALA A 29 1.13 -11.92 0.02
CA ALA A 29 1.03 -13.38 -0.09
C ALA A 29 -0.19 -13.85 -0.92
N LYS A 30 -1.18 -12.98 -1.14
CA LYS A 30 -2.37 -13.28 -1.95
C LYS A 30 -2.12 -13.11 -3.45
N VAL A 31 -1.02 -12.47 -3.83
CA VAL A 31 -0.69 -12.21 -5.23
C VAL A 31 -0.06 -13.47 -5.83
N ALA A 32 -0.72 -14.02 -6.85
CA ALA A 32 -0.18 -15.17 -7.58
C ALA A 32 0.94 -14.71 -8.53
N GLY A 33 2.01 -15.52 -8.63
CA GLY A 33 3.07 -15.32 -9.64
C GLY A 33 4.31 -14.55 -9.17
N GLY A 34 4.40 -14.14 -7.89
CA GLY A 34 5.63 -13.59 -7.31
C GLY A 34 6.05 -12.20 -7.82
N GLU A 35 5.34 -11.63 -8.78
CA GLU A 35 5.50 -10.25 -9.25
C GLU A 35 4.35 -9.37 -8.74
N VAL A 36 4.70 -8.36 -7.95
CA VAL A 36 3.77 -7.36 -7.39
C VAL A 36 3.83 -6.11 -8.24
N THR A 37 2.81 -5.95 -9.07
CA THR A 37 2.53 -4.78 -9.90
C THR A 37 1.15 -4.22 -9.52
N MET A 38 0.83 -3.02 -9.97
CA MET A 38 -0.52 -2.45 -9.77
C MET A 38 -1.62 -3.32 -10.39
N ALA A 39 -1.34 -4.03 -11.49
CA ALA A 39 -2.30 -4.94 -12.12
C ALA A 39 -2.51 -6.20 -11.27
N SER A 40 -1.42 -6.85 -10.82
CA SER A 40 -1.53 -8.09 -10.04
C SER A 40 -2.18 -7.86 -8.66
N LEU A 41 -2.01 -6.67 -8.07
CA LEU A 41 -2.72 -6.29 -6.84
C LEU A 41 -4.22 -6.03 -7.03
N LYS A 42 -4.63 -5.54 -8.21
CA LYS A 42 -6.05 -5.38 -8.56
C LYS A 42 -6.69 -6.73 -8.85
N GLU A 43 -6.01 -7.60 -9.58
CA GLU A 43 -6.45 -8.97 -9.85
C GLU A 43 -6.62 -9.79 -8.56
N ALA A 44 -5.70 -9.63 -7.59
CA ALA A 44 -5.79 -10.24 -6.27
C ALA A 44 -6.83 -9.56 -5.35
N ASN A 45 -7.56 -8.55 -5.85
CA ASN A 45 -8.57 -7.79 -5.14
C ASN A 45 -8.05 -7.15 -3.82
N VAL A 46 -6.76 -6.78 -3.81
CA VAL A 46 -6.09 -6.08 -2.70
C VAL A 46 -6.25 -4.57 -2.87
N LEU A 47 -6.17 -4.08 -4.11
CA LEU A 47 -6.41 -2.69 -4.47
C LEU A 47 -7.74 -2.52 -5.18
N LYS A 48 -8.40 -1.38 -4.98
CA LYS A 48 -9.57 -1.02 -5.78
C LYS A 48 -9.17 -0.65 -7.20
N ASP A 49 -10.08 -0.84 -8.16
CA ASP A 49 -9.85 -0.46 -9.55
C ASP A 49 -9.60 1.04 -9.74
N SER A 50 -10.22 1.87 -8.91
CA SER A 50 -10.07 3.33 -8.92
C SER A 50 -8.73 3.82 -8.38
N THR A 51 -7.90 2.95 -7.82
CA THR A 51 -6.64 3.33 -7.18
C THR A 51 -5.56 3.62 -8.23
N LEU A 52 -4.93 4.79 -8.08
CA LEU A 52 -3.87 5.29 -8.95
C LEU A 52 -2.49 5.24 -8.28
N HIS A 53 -2.45 5.31 -6.96
CA HIS A 53 -1.21 5.33 -6.19
C HIS A 53 -1.27 4.30 -5.08
N ALA A 54 -0.27 3.43 -5.00
CA ALA A 54 -0.12 2.47 -3.92
C ALA A 54 1.19 2.71 -3.17
N LYS A 55 1.17 2.48 -1.86
CA LYS A 55 2.38 2.45 -1.03
C LYS A 55 2.42 1.20 -0.16
N ILE A 56 3.53 0.46 -0.20
CA ILE A 56 3.73 -0.72 0.63
C ILE A 56 4.27 -0.32 2.00
N ILE A 57 3.55 -0.73 3.04
CA ILE A 57 3.86 -0.43 4.44
C ILE A 57 4.27 -1.70 5.20
N LEU A 58 5.13 -1.53 6.21
CA LEU A 58 5.53 -2.60 7.10
C LEU A 58 4.36 -2.92 8.05
N SER A 59 3.59 -3.95 7.70
CA SER A 59 2.50 -4.45 8.53
C SER A 59 2.31 -5.94 8.27
N GLY A 60 2.60 -6.76 9.29
CA GLY A 60 2.61 -8.22 9.20
C GLY A 60 3.96 -8.80 8.76
N GLU A 61 3.95 -10.10 8.48
CA GLU A 61 5.13 -10.87 8.07
C GLU A 61 5.03 -11.28 6.59
N LEU A 62 6.16 -11.28 5.89
CA LEU A 62 6.29 -11.79 4.53
C LEU A 62 7.08 -13.11 4.59
N LYS A 63 6.46 -14.22 4.16
CA LYS A 63 7.11 -15.55 4.13
C LYS A 63 7.56 -15.98 2.73
N THR A 64 7.11 -15.27 1.70
CA THR A 64 7.38 -15.56 0.30
C THR A 64 8.31 -14.52 -0.28
N ALA A 65 9.26 -14.93 -1.12
CA ALA A 65 10.08 -14.02 -1.91
C ALA A 65 9.19 -13.38 -2.99
N VAL A 66 9.16 -12.04 -3.04
CA VAL A 66 8.31 -11.30 -3.96
C VAL A 66 9.12 -10.19 -4.65
N THR A 67 8.86 -10.00 -5.94
CA THR A 67 9.46 -8.92 -6.73
C THR A 67 8.45 -7.78 -6.85
N VAL A 68 8.74 -6.63 -6.25
CA VAL A 68 7.89 -5.43 -6.33
C VAL A 68 8.39 -4.55 -7.47
N ARG A 69 7.50 -4.13 -8.37
CA ARG A 69 7.82 -3.26 -9.52
C ARG A 69 6.96 -1.99 -9.53
N GLY A 70 7.60 -0.82 -9.61
CA GLY A 70 6.93 0.46 -9.87
C GLY A 70 5.97 0.94 -8.77
N ILE A 71 6.13 0.46 -7.54
CA ILE A 71 5.32 0.82 -6.38
C ILE A 71 6.22 1.42 -5.30
N LYS A 72 5.73 2.48 -4.63
CA LYS A 72 6.48 3.11 -3.54
C LYS A 72 6.52 2.19 -2.33
N VAL A 73 7.71 1.91 -1.81
CA VAL A 73 7.90 1.07 -0.63
C VAL A 73 8.42 1.93 0.52
N THR A 74 7.89 1.72 1.73
CA THR A 74 8.46 2.35 2.94
C THR A 74 9.80 1.73 3.32
N LYS A 75 10.65 2.47 4.05
CA LYS A 75 11.97 1.97 4.45
C LYS A 75 11.91 0.61 5.16
N GLY A 76 11.06 0.49 6.18
CA GLY A 76 10.92 -0.78 6.92
C GLY A 76 10.31 -1.91 6.08
N ALA A 77 9.44 -1.61 5.13
CA ALA A 77 8.90 -2.62 4.22
C ALA A 77 9.95 -3.12 3.21
N ARG A 78 10.83 -2.23 2.73
CA ARG A 78 11.93 -2.60 1.82
C ARG A 78 12.89 -3.57 2.51
N GLU A 79 13.30 -3.25 3.73
CA GLU A 79 14.17 -4.11 4.55
C GLU A 79 13.52 -5.50 4.80
N ALA A 80 12.22 -5.55 5.09
CA ALA A 80 11.49 -6.80 5.29
C ALA A 80 11.37 -7.64 3.99
N ILE A 81 11.15 -6.99 2.84
CA ILE A 81 11.08 -7.67 1.53
C ILE A 81 12.45 -8.24 1.16
N GLU A 82 13.52 -7.47 1.34
CA GLU A 82 14.89 -7.92 1.07
C GLU A 82 15.30 -9.07 2.01
N ALA A 83 14.93 -9.00 3.30
CA ALA A 83 15.18 -10.08 4.26
C ALA A 83 14.45 -11.38 3.90
N ALA A 84 13.29 -11.29 3.25
CA ALA A 84 12.54 -12.45 2.74
C ALA A 84 13.07 -12.95 1.37
N GLY A 85 14.16 -12.38 0.85
CA GLY A 85 14.75 -12.75 -0.45
C GLY A 85 14.02 -12.18 -1.66
N GLY A 86 13.17 -11.17 -1.46
CA GLY A 86 12.50 -10.43 -2.51
C GLY A 86 13.37 -9.32 -3.12
N LYS A 87 12.88 -8.70 -4.20
CA LYS A 87 13.57 -7.61 -4.90
C LYS A 87 12.62 -6.43 -5.09
N VAL A 88 13.12 -5.22 -4.89
CA VAL A 88 12.39 -3.99 -5.20
C VAL A 88 13.03 -3.35 -6.43
N GLU A 89 12.27 -3.30 -7.53
CA GLU A 89 12.63 -2.60 -8.75
C GLU A 89 11.80 -1.30 -8.79
N ASP A 90 12.49 -0.17 -8.64
CA ASP A 90 11.88 1.17 -8.58
C ASP A 90 11.29 1.60 -9.94
#